data_AF-A0A350YUJ0-F1
#
_entry.id   AF-A0A350YUJ0-F1
#
_cell.length_a   1.000
_cell.length_b   1.000
_cell.length_c   1.000
_cell.angle_alpha   90.00
_cell.angle_beta   90.00
_cell.angle_gamma   90.00
#
_symmetry.space_group_name_H-M   'P 1'
#
loop_
_entity.id
_entity.type
_entity.pdbx_description
1 polymer ?
#
loop_
_entity_poly.entity_id
_entity_poly.type
_entity_poly.pdbx_seq_one_letter_code
_entity_poly.pdbx_strand_id
1 'polypeptide(L)' 'KYPDLTPYDLRLCAFIRMNISTKEIATILNISYRGAEVSRYRLRKKMNLPREINLASHLAGFNSRS' A
#
# COMPACT_ATOMS: atom_id res chain seq x y z
N LYS A 1 2.19 0.05 -15.25
CA LYS A 1 1.64 1.11 -14.36
C LYS A 1 0.25 0.66 -13.95
N TYR A 2 -0.05 0.55 -12.64
CA TYR A 2 -1.36 0.15 -12.13
C TYR A 2 -2.35 1.34 -12.23
N PRO A 3 -3.24 1.40 -13.23
CA PRO A 3 -4.12 2.55 -13.45
C PRO A 3 -5.28 2.58 -12.44
N ASP A 4 -5.60 1.42 -11.85
CA ASP A 4 -6.74 1.24 -10.96
C ASP A 4 -6.45 1.64 -9.51
N LEU A 5 -5.23 2.10 -9.21
CA LEU A 5 -4.89 2.57 -7.88
C LEU A 5 -5.47 3.96 -7.67
N THR A 6 -6.32 4.07 -6.65
CA THR A 6 -6.84 5.37 -6.23
C THR A 6 -5.71 6.21 -5.62
N PRO A 7 -5.86 7.55 -5.55
CA PRO A 7 -4.90 8.40 -4.84
C PRO A 7 -4.66 7.95 -3.40
N TYR A 8 -5.70 7.40 -2.77
CA TYR A 8 -5.63 6.81 -1.44
C TYR A 8 -4.74 5.55 -1.42
N ASP A 9 -4.92 4.64 -2.38
CA ASP A 9 -4.08 3.45 -2.54
C ASP A 9 -2.59 3.82 -2.74
N LEU A 10 -2.32 4.88 -3.53
CA LEU A 10 -0.96 5.38 -3.77
C LEU A 10 -0.31 5.93 -2.49
N ARG A 11 -1.07 6.67 -1.66
CA ARG A 11 -0.59 7.14 -0.35
C ARG A 11 -0.29 5.96 0.58
N LEU A 12 -1.18 4.99 0.63
CA LEU A 12 -0.98 3.75 1.40
C LEU A 12 0.32 3.06 0.99
N CYS A 13 0.55 2.91 -0.31
CA CYS A 13 1.78 2.36 -0.87
C CYS A 13 3.03 3.14 -0.44
N ALA A 14 2.97 4.47 -0.49
CA ALA A 14 4.08 5.33 -0.07
C ALA A 14 4.42 5.13 1.41
N PHE A 15 3.41 5.07 2.29
CA PHE A 15 3.62 4.80 3.71
C PHE A 15 4.14 3.39 3.97
N ILE A 16 3.62 2.38 3.26
CA ILE A 16 4.10 1.01 3.36
C ILE A 16 5.57 0.94 2.92
N ARG A 17 5.95 1.63 1.84
CA ARG A 17 7.34 1.76 1.37
C ARG A 17 8.24 2.42 2.42
N MET A 18 7.71 3.35 3.19
CA MET A 18 8.39 4.00 4.32
C MET A 18 8.41 3.15 5.60
N ASN A 19 8.01 1.88 5.53
CA ASN A 19 7.95 0.96 6.66
C ASN A 19 7.00 1.42 7.80
N ILE A 20 6.00 2.24 7.47
CA ILE A 20 5.02 2.74 8.45
C ILE A 20 4.02 1.64 8.80
N SER A 21 3.68 1.54 10.09
CA SER A 21 2.75 0.53 10.58
C SER A 21 1.31 0.80 10.11
N THR A 22 0.50 -0.25 10.00
CA THR A 22 -0.93 -0.12 9.63
C THR A 22 -1.70 0.81 10.58
N LYS A 23 -1.31 0.84 11.86
CA LYS A 23 -1.92 1.69 12.88
C LYS A 23 -1.63 3.16 12.62
N GLU A 24 -0.37 3.51 12.35
CA GLU A 24 0.02 4.88 12.01
C GLU A 24 -0.59 5.33 10.69
N ILE A 25 -0.61 4.45 9.68
CA ILE A 25 -1.27 4.72 8.40
C ILE A 25 -2.76 5.03 8.60
N ALA A 26 -3.44 4.27 9.45
CA ALA A 26 -4.85 4.50 9.78
C ALA A 26 -5.05 5.89 10.40
N THR A 27 -4.19 6.28 11.33
CA THR A 27 -4.20 7.62 11.95
C THR A 27 -3.92 8.72 10.92
N ILE A 28 -2.90 8.58 10.09
CA ILE A 28 -2.49 9.57 9.07
C ILE A 28 -3.59 9.76 8.02
N LEU A 29 -4.22 8.66 7.59
CA LEU A 29 -5.28 8.69 6.58
C LEU A 29 -6.66 9.00 7.18
N ASN A 30 -6.74 9.23 8.50
CA ASN A 30 -7.97 9.51 9.23
C ASN A 30 -9.06 8.44 8.99
N ILE A 31 -8.65 7.18 8.96
CA ILE A 31 -9.50 6.02 8.73
C ILE A 31 -9.32 5.01 9.86
N SER A 32 -10.33 4.17 10.06
CA SER A 32 -10.25 3.11 11.07
C SER A 32 -9.19 2.06 10.69
N TYR A 33 -8.56 1.44 11.68
CA TYR A 33 -7.62 0.32 11.47
C TYR A 33 -8.18 -0.76 10.54
N ARG A 34 -9.46 -1.12 10.72
CA ARG A 34 -10.19 -2.04 9.82
C ARG A 34 -10.25 -1.56 8.36
N GLY A 35 -10.47 -0.26 8.15
CA GLY A 35 -10.45 0.35 6.82
C GLY A 35 -9.07 0.24 6.16
N ALA A 36 -8.00 0.41 6.95
CA ALA A 36 -6.63 0.23 6.47
C ALA A 36 -6.36 -1.23 6.07
N GLU A 37 -6.84 -2.21 6.86
CA GLU A 37 -6.73 -3.64 6.54
C GLU A 37 -7.44 -4.00 5.23
N VAL A 38 -8.70 -3.56 5.07
CA VAL A 38 -9.48 -3.78 3.84
C VAL A 38 -8.79 -3.16 2.64
N SER A 39 -8.25 -1.94 2.80
CA SER A 39 -7.52 -1.25 1.74
C SER A 39 -6.26 -2.01 1.35
N ARG A 40 -5.46 -2.49 2.31
CA ARG A 40 -4.29 -3.35 2.06
C ARG A 40 -4.68 -4.62 1.31
N TYR A 41 -5.77 -5.26 1.70
CA TYR A 41 -6.26 -6.47 1.05
C TYR A 41 -6.66 -6.20 -0.41
N ARG A 42 -7.43 -5.14 -0.66
CA ARG A 42 -7.83 -4.72 -2.01
C ARG A 42 -6.63 -4.35 -2.86
N LEU A 43 -5.69 -3.59 -2.31
CA LEU A 43 -4.43 -3.22 -2.96
C LEU A 43 -3.67 -4.47 -3.41
N ARG A 44 -3.55 -5.46 -2.53
CA ARG A 44 -2.85 -6.71 -2.82
C ARG A 44 -3.55 -7.52 -3.90
N LYS A 45 -4.89 -7.55 -3.89
CA LYS A 45 -5.70 -8.19 -4.94
C LYS A 45 -5.55 -7.48 -6.29
N LYS A 46 -5.56 -6.14 -6.32
CA LYS A 46 -5.34 -5.34 -7.53
C LYS A 46 -3.94 -5.56 -8.12
N MET A 47 -2.92 -5.67 -7.28
CA MET A 47 -1.54 -5.94 -7.71
C MET A 47 -1.27 -7.42 -7.96
N ASN A 48 -2.25 -8.31 -7.71
CA ASN A 48 -2.11 -9.76 -7.83
C ASN A 48 -0.90 -10.32 -7.06
N LEU A 49 -0.64 -9.78 -5.86
CA LEU A 49 0.55 -10.11 -5.08
C LEU A 49 0.30 -11.28 -4.11
N PRO A 50 1.19 -12.31 -4.11
CA PRO A 50 1.16 -13.37 -3.11
C PRO A 50 1.43 -12.83 -1.69
N ARG A 51 1.02 -13.59 -0.66
CA ARG A 51 1.18 -13.19 0.76
C ARG A 51 2.64 -13.11 1.18
N GLU A 52 3.48 -13.85 0.49
CA GLU A 52 4.91 -13.97 0.73
C GLU A 52 5.68 -12.77 0.18
N ILE A 53 5.09 -12.00 -0.72
CA ILE A 53 5.73 -10.79 -1.25
C ILE A 53 5.52 -9.64 -0.26
N ASN A 54 6.63 -9.09 0.22
CA ASN A 54 6.60 -7.86 0.97
C ASN A 54 6.21 -6.69 0.05
N LEU A 55 5.01 -6.15 0.28
CA LEU A 55 4.48 -4.99 -0.45
C LEU A 55 5.46 -3.80 -0.45
N ALA A 56 6.14 -3.52 0.67
CA ALA A 56 7.08 -2.42 0.79
C ALA A 56 8.29 -2.62 -0.14
N SER A 57 8.86 -3.83 -0.16
CA SER A 57 9.98 -4.18 -1.05
C SER A 57 9.56 -4.16 -2.52
N HIS A 58 8.35 -4.64 -2.83
CA HIS A 58 7.84 -4.63 -4.20
C HIS A 58 7.57 -3.19 -4.70
N LEU A 59 7.09 -2.31 -3.83
CA LEU A 59 6.88 -0.89 -4.11
C LEU A 59 8.19 -0.09 -4.18
N ALA A 60 9.20 -0.45 -3.38
CA ALA A 60 10.51 0.18 -3.43
C ALA A 60 11.22 -0.04 -4.77
N GLY A 61 11.06 -1.23 -5.37
CA GLY A 61 11.57 -1.55 -6.71
C GLY A 61 10.92 -0.74 -7.84
N PHE A 62 9.81 -0.05 -7.59
CA PHE A 62 9.10 0.75 -8.59
C PHE A 62 9.82 2.06 -8.96
N ASN A 63 10.91 2.42 -8.28
CA ASN A 63 11.64 3.67 -8.49
C ASN A 63 12.98 3.49 -9.23
N SER A 64 13.01 2.63 -10.25
CA SER A 64 14.15 2.58 -11.18
C SER A 64 13.74 3.06 -12.58
N ARG A 65 14.47 4.09 -13.02
CA ARG A 65 14.59 4.66 -14.38
C ARG A 65 13.57 5.74 -14.77
N SER A 66 13.96 6.99 -14.49
CA SER A 66 14.08 8.01 -15.53
C SER A 66 15.51 8.50 -15.52
#